data_AF-A0A7S0EWP9-F1
#
_entry.id   AF-A0A7S0EWP9-F1
#
_cell.length_a   1.000
_cell.length_b   1.000
_cell.length_c   1.000
_cell.angle_alpha   90.00
_cell.angle_beta   90.00
_cell.angle_gamma   90.00
#
_symmetry.space_group_name_H-M   'P 1'
#
loop_
_entity.id
_entity.type
_entity.pdbx_description
1 polymer ?
#
loop_
_entity_poly.entity_id
_entity_poly.type
_entity_poly.pdbx_seq_one_letter_code
_entity_poly.pdbx_strand_id
1 'polypeptide(L)'
;MVKTTYQNWIQGPHDPEKRTFVSNFSLQMIESRGWEYLFLCIIVFTASIKFTDLRDSPPEWKASLLQISLYGCLTYSIEWVIELFTLGTADFFSSGWYRTDTIVNVFNWGSYLDSNGYLPRILGLIFPNIAFLRILRFLKPLGRVRLLFSSKVV
;
A
#
# COMPACT_ATOMS: atom_id res chain seq x y z
N MET A 1 3.02 8.86 -35.78
CA MET A 1 2.02 8.56 -34.74
C MET A 1 2.42 9.31 -33.49
N VAL A 2 1.66 10.32 -33.07
CA VAL A 2 1.94 11.10 -31.85
C VAL A 2 1.63 10.19 -30.66
N LYS A 3 2.65 9.76 -29.91
CA LYS A 3 2.45 9.02 -28.66
C LYS A 3 1.73 9.93 -27.67
N THR A 4 0.64 9.46 -27.09
CA THR A 4 -0.10 10.20 -26.07
C THR A 4 0.77 10.40 -24.82
N THR A 5 0.54 11.49 -24.07
CA THR A 5 1.24 11.79 -22.81
C THR A 5 1.26 10.59 -21.84
N TYR A 6 0.20 9.79 -21.87
CA TYR A 6 0.06 8.54 -21.12
C TYR A 6 1.03 7.44 -21.58
N GLN A 7 1.27 7.29 -22.89
CA GLN A 7 2.22 6.32 -23.44
C GLN A 7 3.68 6.69 -23.11
N ASN A 8 4.01 7.98 -23.09
CA ASN A 8 5.35 8.44 -22.67
C ASN A 8 5.56 8.26 -21.16
N TRP A 9 4.50 8.39 -20.37
CA TRP A 9 4.55 8.16 -18.92
C TRP A 9 4.72 6.68 -18.56
N ILE A 10 4.02 5.77 -19.25
CA ILE A 10 4.19 4.31 -19.08
C ILE A 10 5.57 3.84 -19.58
N GLN A 11 6.13 4.47 -20.61
CA GLN A 11 7.50 4.21 -21.07
C GLN A 11 8.57 4.80 -20.15
N GLY A 12 8.19 5.68 -19.22
CA GLY A 12 9.07 6.50 -18.39
C GLY A 12 9.99 5.80 -17.38
N PRO A 13 9.74 4.56 -16.89
CA PRO A 13 10.71 3.91 -16.02
C PRO A 13 12.01 3.59 -16.76
N HIS A 14 11.91 3.22 -18.05
CA HIS A 14 13.01 2.63 -18.83
C HIS A 14 13.82 3.63 -19.67
N ASP A 15 13.36 4.89 -19.81
CA ASP A 15 14.04 5.91 -20.60
C ASP A 15 14.11 7.23 -19.81
N PRO A 16 15.19 7.46 -19.02
CA PRO A 16 15.29 8.60 -18.09
C PRO A 16 15.15 9.97 -18.78
N GLU A 17 15.43 10.05 -20.09
CA GLU A 17 15.30 11.27 -20.89
C GLU A 17 13.84 11.65 -21.22
N LYS A 18 12.87 10.75 -21.02
CA LYS A 18 11.44 10.98 -21.35
C LYS A 18 10.54 11.14 -20.13
N ARG A 19 11.09 11.18 -18.92
CA ARG A 19 10.31 11.32 -17.68
C ARG A 19 9.73 12.74 -17.57
N THR A 20 8.42 12.82 -17.36
CA THR A 20 7.76 14.10 -17.03
C THR A 20 8.17 14.56 -15.63
N PHE A 21 8.07 15.86 -15.34
CA PHE A 21 8.32 16.43 -14.00
C PHE A 21 7.57 15.67 -12.90
N VAL A 22 6.30 15.32 -13.16
CA VAL A 22 5.44 14.57 -12.23
C VAL A 22 5.95 13.16 -11.97
N SER A 23 6.47 12.46 -13.00
CA SER A 23 7.05 11.13 -12.86
C SER A 23 8.34 11.16 -12.04
N ASN A 24 9.22 12.13 -12.30
CA ASN A 24 10.45 12.32 -11.52
C ASN A 24 10.18 12.67 -10.06
N PHE A 25 9.20 13.55 -9.81
CA PHE A 25 8.79 13.89 -8.44
C PHE A 25 8.22 12.67 -7.70
N SER A 26 7.36 11.89 -8.35
CA SER A 26 6.75 10.68 -7.75
C SER A 26 7.81 9.63 -7.43
N LEU A 27 8.81 9.45 -8.31
CA LEU A 27 9.92 8.54 -8.10
C LEU A 27 10.81 8.98 -6.94
N GLN A 28 11.21 10.26 -6.90
CA GLN A 28 11.97 10.81 -5.78
C GLN A 28 11.19 10.69 -4.45
N MET A 29 9.88 10.86 -4.49
CA MET A 29 9.03 10.71 -3.31
C MET A 29 9.02 9.27 -2.81
N ILE A 30 8.77 8.27 -3.67
CA ILE A 30 8.72 6.84 -3.30
C ILE A 30 10.09 6.33 -2.81
N GLU A 31 11.18 6.83 -3.39
CA GLU A 31 12.54 6.47 -2.99
C GLU A 31 13.02 7.20 -1.72
N SER A 32 12.29 8.22 -1.27
CA SER A 32 12.66 8.96 -0.07
C SER A 32 12.42 8.14 1.20
N ARG A 33 13.38 8.19 2.13
CA ARG A 33 13.23 7.61 3.48
C ARG A 33 12.05 8.22 4.24
N GLY A 34 11.76 9.50 3.99
CA GLY A 34 10.65 10.20 4.63
C GLY A 34 9.29 9.59 4.26
N TRP A 35 9.09 9.26 2.97
CA TRP A 35 7.89 8.55 2.51
C TRP A 35 7.75 7.18 3.16
N GLU A 36 8.85 6.41 3.19
CA GLU A 36 8.85 5.09 3.82
C GLU A 36 8.50 5.14 5.32
N TYR A 37 9.11 6.06 6.08
CA TYR A 37 8.78 6.24 7.50
C TYR A 37 7.36 6.71 7.74
N LEU A 38 6.86 7.64 6.92
CA LEU A 38 5.47 8.10 7.00
C LEU A 38 4.49 6.93 6.85
N PHE A 39 4.68 6.09 5.83
CA PHE A 39 3.83 4.93 5.60
C PHE A 39 3.95 3.87 6.69
N LEU A 40 5.14 3.64 7.23
CA LEU A 40 5.33 2.77 8.39
C LEU A 40 4.56 3.27 9.61
N CYS A 41 4.62 4.57 9.93
CA CYS A 41 3.85 5.15 11.02
C CYS A 41 2.34 4.94 10.82
N ILE A 42 1.84 5.13 9.60
CA ILE A 42 0.42 4.91 9.26
C ILE A 42 0.06 3.42 9.41
N ILE A 43 0.94 2.49 9.03
CA ILE A 43 0.77 1.05 9.24
C ILE A 43 0.68 0.71 10.72
N VAL A 44 1.63 1.18 11.53
CA VAL A 44 1.63 0.97 12.99
C VAL A 44 0.32 1.48 13.59
N PHE A 45 -0.07 2.71 13.24
CA PHE A 45 -1.26 3.36 13.77
C PHE A 45 -2.55 2.65 13.36
N THR A 46 -2.71 2.23 12.10
CA THR A 46 -3.93 1.51 11.69
C THR A 46 -3.95 0.07 12.19
N ALA A 47 -2.79 -0.56 12.40
CA ALA A 47 -2.69 -1.88 13.01
C ALA A 47 -3.05 -1.83 14.50
N SER A 48 -2.56 -0.84 15.25
CA SER A 48 -2.89 -0.67 16.68
C SER A 48 -4.40 -0.52 16.90
N ILE A 49 -5.08 0.22 16.01
CA ILE A 49 -6.55 0.34 16.02
C ILE A 49 -7.26 -1.02 15.89
N LYS A 50 -6.72 -1.94 15.09
CA LYS A 50 -7.31 -3.27 14.89
C LYS A 50 -7.09 -4.22 16.07
N PHE A 51 -6.19 -3.89 17.00
CA PHE A 51 -6.05 -4.60 18.28
C PHE A 51 -7.06 -4.12 19.33
N THR A 52 -7.76 -3.01 19.10
CA THR A 52 -8.83 -2.56 19.99
C THR A 52 -10.01 -3.52 19.90
N ASP A 53 -10.42 -4.13 21.01
CA ASP A 53 -11.58 -5.02 21.02
C ASP A 53 -12.86 -4.21 20.81
N LEU A 54 -13.46 -4.39 19.64
CA LEU A 54 -14.68 -3.70 19.24
C LEU A 54 -15.93 -4.32 19.84
N ARG A 55 -15.88 -5.52 20.43
CA ARG A 55 -17.10 -6.25 20.82
C ARG A 55 -17.94 -5.45 21.82
N ASP A 56 -17.31 -4.91 22.84
CA ASP A 56 -17.96 -4.18 23.94
C ASP A 56 -17.94 -2.65 23.78
N SER A 57 -17.49 -2.16 22.62
CA SER A 57 -17.36 -0.72 22.39
C SER A 57 -18.71 -0.03 22.12
N PRO A 58 -18.92 1.21 22.61
CA PRO A 58 -20.08 2.03 22.28
C PRO A 58 -20.26 2.21 20.76
N PRO A 59 -21.50 2.40 20.26
CA PRO A 59 -21.78 2.57 18.84
C PRO A 59 -20.99 3.73 18.20
N GLU A 60 -20.83 4.84 18.91
CA GLU A 60 -20.07 6.01 18.45
C GLU A 60 -18.59 5.66 18.25
N TRP A 61 -18.00 4.92 19.19
CA TRP A 61 -16.62 4.47 19.09
C TRP A 61 -16.42 3.51 17.91
N LYS A 62 -17.36 2.59 17.69
CA LYS A 62 -17.38 1.71 16.52
C LYS A 62 -17.41 2.51 15.21
N ALA A 63 -18.27 3.52 15.12
CA ALA A 63 -18.38 4.37 13.95
C ALA A 63 -17.08 5.15 13.67
N SER A 64 -16.47 5.75 14.70
CA SER A 64 -15.18 6.45 14.55
C SER A 64 -14.06 5.52 14.08
N LEU A 65 -13.98 4.30 14.62
CA LEU A 65 -12.94 3.34 14.21
C LEU A 65 -13.16 2.79 12.80
N LEU A 66 -14.41 2.67 12.34
CA LEU A 66 -14.72 2.38 10.95
C LEU A 66 -14.28 3.52 10.03
N GLN A 67 -14.55 4.78 10.40
CA GLN A 67 -14.13 5.93 9.63
C GLN A 67 -12.59 6.05 9.53
N ILE A 68 -11.87 5.79 10.63
CA ILE A 68 -10.40 5.74 10.59
C ILE A 68 -9.91 4.58 9.72
N SER A 69 -10.60 3.43 9.75
CA SER A 69 -10.29 2.30 8.86
C SER A 69 -10.46 2.68 7.38
N LEU A 70 -11.47 3.47 7.04
CA LEU A 70 -11.67 3.99 5.68
C LEU A 70 -10.50 4.88 5.24
N TYR A 71 -10.09 5.84 6.08
CA TYR A 71 -8.94 6.69 5.77
C TYR A 71 -7.68 5.85 5.56
N GLY A 72 -7.44 4.83 6.39
CA GLY A 72 -6.35 3.88 6.17
C GLY A 72 -6.44 3.18 4.80
N CYS A 73 -7.62 2.70 4.40
CA CYS A 73 -7.81 2.07 3.08
C CYS A 73 -7.49 3.02 1.92
N LEU A 74 -7.96 4.27 2.02
CA LEU A 74 -7.70 5.29 1.01
C LEU A 74 -6.21 5.61 0.92
N THR A 75 -5.54 5.83 2.05
CA THR A 75 -4.11 6.14 2.07
C THR A 75 -3.26 5.04 1.46
N TYR A 76 -3.53 3.76 1.77
CA TYR A 76 -2.81 2.65 1.14
C TYR A 76 -3.13 2.46 -0.33
N SER A 77 -4.36 2.77 -0.74
CA SER A 77 -4.72 2.72 -2.16
C SER A 77 -4.01 3.82 -2.94
N ILE A 78 -3.90 5.02 -2.37
CA ILE A 78 -3.16 6.14 -2.97
C ILE A 78 -1.67 5.77 -3.11
N GLU A 79 -1.05 5.24 -2.06
CA GLU A 79 0.33 4.74 -2.11
C GLU A 79 0.52 3.72 -3.24
N TRP A 80 -0.33 2.70 -3.26
CA TRP A 80 -0.28 1.62 -4.24
C TRP A 80 -0.46 2.14 -5.67
N VAL A 81 -1.38 3.08 -5.88
CA VAL A 81 -1.62 3.72 -7.19
C VAL A 81 -0.40 4.52 -7.62
N ILE A 82 0.20 5.31 -6.72
CA ILE A 82 1.41 6.10 -7.02
C ILE A 82 2.58 5.17 -7.36
N GLU A 83 2.78 4.09 -6.61
CA GLU A 83 3.83 3.09 -6.88
C GLU A 83 3.62 2.37 -8.22
N LEU A 84 2.39 1.92 -8.51
CA LEU A 84 2.05 1.26 -9.78
C LEU A 84 2.31 2.17 -10.97
N PHE A 85 1.90 3.43 -10.87
CA PHE A 85 2.06 4.40 -11.94
C PHE A 85 3.49 4.88 -12.13
N THR A 86 4.28 4.90 -11.07
CA THR A 86 5.68 5.31 -11.13
C THR A 86 6.57 4.21 -11.73
N LEU A 87 6.31 2.95 -11.35
CA LEU A 87 7.10 1.80 -11.80
C LEU A 87 6.57 1.18 -13.10
N GLY A 88 5.30 1.37 -13.42
CA GLY A 88 4.63 0.67 -14.52
C GLY A 88 4.19 -0.74 -14.13
N THR A 89 3.21 -1.28 -14.84
CA THR A 89 2.56 -2.56 -14.50
C THR A 89 3.54 -3.74 -14.52
N ALA A 90 4.43 -3.81 -15.51
CA ALA A 90 5.36 -4.93 -15.68
C ALA A 90 6.36 -5.03 -14.52
N ASP A 91 7.03 -3.93 -14.19
CA ASP A 91 8.02 -3.90 -13.10
C ASP A 91 7.35 -3.99 -11.73
N PHE A 92 6.21 -3.33 -11.55
CA PHE A 92 5.44 -3.40 -10.30
C PHE A 92 5.06 -4.84 -9.97
N PHE A 93 4.44 -5.57 -10.92
CA PHE A 93 4.05 -6.95 -10.70
C PHE A 93 5.22 -7.94 -10.86
N SER A 94 6.42 -7.52 -11.24
CA SER A 94 7.60 -8.41 -11.21
C SER A 94 8.08 -8.68 -9.78
N SER A 95 7.90 -7.72 -8.86
CA SER A 95 8.37 -7.82 -7.48
C SER A 95 7.36 -8.53 -6.58
N GLY A 96 7.85 -9.48 -5.77
CA GLY A 96 7.04 -10.16 -4.77
C GLY A 96 6.42 -9.21 -3.73
N TRP A 97 7.14 -8.15 -3.36
CA TRP A 97 6.66 -7.18 -2.36
C TRP A 97 5.45 -6.38 -2.83
N TYR A 98 5.47 -5.89 -4.08
CA TYR A 98 4.35 -5.14 -4.66
C TYR A 98 3.13 -6.04 -4.93
N ARG A 99 3.34 -7.33 -5.24
CA ARG A 99 2.25 -8.32 -5.27
C ARG A 99 1.62 -8.49 -3.88
N THR A 100 2.44 -8.66 -2.83
CA THR A 100 1.95 -8.73 -1.46
C THR A 100 1.18 -7.46 -1.08
N ASP A 101 1.67 -6.28 -1.45
CA ASP A 101 0.96 -5.02 -1.20
C ASP A 101 -0.39 -4.95 -1.91
N THR A 102 -0.47 -5.48 -3.14
CA THR A 102 -1.73 -5.60 -3.89
C THR A 102 -2.71 -6.50 -3.15
N ILE A 103 -2.27 -7.68 -2.71
CA ILE A 103 -3.10 -8.62 -1.94
C ILE A 103 -3.58 -7.95 -0.66
N VAL A 104 -2.68 -7.34 0.11
CA VAL A 104 -3.04 -6.63 1.34
C VAL A 104 -4.06 -5.53 1.07
N ASN A 105 -3.92 -4.76 -0.01
CA ASN A 105 -4.86 -3.69 -0.33
C ASN A 105 -6.25 -4.23 -0.74
N VAL A 106 -6.30 -5.32 -1.52
CA VAL A 106 -7.56 -5.97 -1.90
C VAL A 106 -8.27 -6.54 -0.67
N PHE A 107 -7.55 -7.28 0.16
CA PHE A 107 -8.11 -7.79 1.41
C PHE A 107 -8.59 -6.63 2.26
N ASN A 108 -7.81 -5.54 2.36
CA ASN A 108 -8.14 -4.40 3.21
C ASN A 108 -9.52 -3.81 2.90
N TRP A 109 -9.79 -3.58 1.61
CA TRP A 109 -11.11 -3.18 1.14
C TRP A 109 -12.17 -4.23 1.43
N GLY A 110 -11.86 -5.52 1.21
CA GLY A 110 -12.78 -6.62 1.55
C GLY A 110 -13.22 -6.60 3.02
N SER A 111 -12.28 -6.50 3.97
CA SER A 111 -12.62 -6.41 5.40
C SER A 111 -13.39 -5.14 5.76
N TYR A 112 -13.09 -4.01 5.13
CA TYR A 112 -13.85 -2.78 5.34
C TYR A 112 -15.29 -2.93 4.84
N LEU A 113 -15.50 -3.48 3.65
CA LEU A 113 -16.84 -3.70 3.07
C LEU A 113 -17.64 -4.73 3.89
N ASP A 114 -17.00 -5.80 4.36
CA ASP A 114 -17.62 -6.79 5.26
C ASP A 114 -18.05 -6.15 6.59
N SER A 115 -17.17 -5.32 7.19
CA SER A 115 -17.47 -4.60 8.44
C SER A 115 -18.64 -3.62 8.31
N ASN A 116 -18.92 -3.13 7.10
CA ASN A 116 -20.07 -2.26 6.80
C ASN A 116 -21.30 -3.04 6.30
N GLY A 117 -21.24 -4.37 6.21
CA GLY A 117 -22.34 -5.22 5.75
C GLY A 117 -22.63 -5.14 4.25
N TYR A 118 -21.70 -4.61 3.44
CA TYR A 118 -21.84 -4.53 1.98
C TYR A 118 -21.52 -5.85 1.27
N LEU A 119 -20.86 -6.78 1.95
CA LEU A 119 -20.52 -8.09 1.39
C LEU A 119 -21.51 -9.19 1.84
N PRO A 120 -21.87 -10.11 0.94
CA PRO A 120 -22.54 -11.35 1.32
C PRO A 120 -21.72 -12.12 2.36
N ARG A 121 -22.37 -12.65 3.41
CA ARG A 121 -21.72 -13.37 4.53
C ARG A 121 -20.74 -14.47 4.09
N ILE A 122 -20.97 -15.12 2.94
CA ILE A 122 -20.10 -16.16 2.38
C ILE A 122 -18.73 -15.58 1.99
N LEU A 123 -18.70 -14.35 1.48
CA LEU A 123 -17.46 -13.66 1.11
C LEU A 123 -16.76 -13.06 2.35
N GLY A 124 -17.51 -12.70 3.40
CA GLY A 124 -16.95 -12.21 4.66
C GLY A 124 -15.99 -13.20 5.34
N LEU A 125 -16.25 -14.51 5.20
CA LEU A 125 -15.37 -15.57 5.73
C LEU A 125 -13.99 -15.61 5.06
N ILE A 126 -13.85 -15.04 3.87
CA ILE A 126 -12.62 -15.03 3.07
C ILE A 126 -11.70 -13.88 3.49
N PHE A 127 -12.22 -12.88 4.20
CA PHE A 127 -11.47 -11.70 4.62
C PHE A 127 -11.15 -11.76 6.13
N PRO A 128 -10.15 -12.57 6.57
CA PRO A 128 -9.75 -12.64 7.97
C PRO A 128 -9.20 -11.30 8.45
N ASN A 129 -9.00 -11.15 9.77
CA ASN A 129 -8.41 -9.94 10.35
C ASN A 129 -7.03 -9.64 9.73
N ILE A 130 -7.00 -8.61 8.89
CA ILE A 130 -5.88 -8.26 8.00
C ILE A 130 -4.77 -7.55 8.76
N ALA A 131 -4.97 -7.25 10.05
CA ALA A 131 -3.94 -6.67 10.91
C ALA A 131 -2.62 -7.44 10.80
N PHE A 132 -2.68 -8.78 10.78
CA PHE A 132 -1.50 -9.62 10.61
C PHE A 132 -0.81 -9.43 9.25
N LEU A 133 -1.57 -9.45 8.15
CA LEU A 133 -1.01 -9.26 6.80
C LEU A 133 -0.45 -7.84 6.61
N ARG A 134 -1.01 -6.84 7.28
CA ARG A 134 -0.47 -5.46 7.26
C ARG A 134 0.86 -5.36 8.02
N ILE A 135 1.04 -6.11 9.10
CA ILE A 135 2.33 -6.16 9.84
C ILE A 135 3.44 -6.74 8.94
N LEU A 136 3.14 -7.59 7.96
CA LEU A 136 4.15 -8.06 7.01
C LEU A 136 4.79 -6.91 6.20
N ARG A 137 4.16 -5.73 6.12
CA ARG A 137 4.77 -4.54 5.51
C ARG A 137 5.95 -3.97 6.30
N PHE A 138 6.11 -4.28 7.59
CA PHE A 138 7.36 -3.99 8.32
C PHE A 138 8.58 -4.70 7.70
N LEU A 139 8.35 -5.78 6.94
CA LEU A 139 9.40 -6.51 6.26
C LEU A 139 9.78 -5.88 4.91
N LYS A 140 8.94 -5.02 4.31
CA LYS A 140 9.23 -4.32 3.04
C LYS A 140 10.46 -3.40 3.16
N PRO A 141 10.60 -2.56 4.21
CA PRO A 141 11.83 -1.84 4.49
C PRO A 141 13.02 -2.75 4.73
N LEU A 142 12.85 -3.86 5.46
CA LEU A 142 13.94 -4.83 5.71
C LEU A 142 14.42 -5.48 4.40
N GLY A 143 13.52 -5.70 3.44
CA GLY A 143 13.84 -6.14 2.08
C GLY A 143 14.64 -5.09 1.29
N ARG A 144 14.39 -3.80 1.50
CA ARG A 144 15.17 -2.68 0.93
C ARG A 144 16.50 -2.47 1.67
N VAL A 145 16.59 -2.80 2.96
CA VAL A 145 17.82 -2.76 3.78
C VAL A 145 18.86 -3.79 3.31
N ARG A 146 18.48 -4.84 2.55
CA ARG A 146 19.45 -5.70 1.84
C ARG A 146 20.31 -4.93 0.82
N LEU A 147 19.91 -3.73 0.38
CA LEU A 147 20.76 -2.83 -0.41
C LEU A 147 21.72 -2.00 0.45
N LEU A 148 21.40 -1.76 1.73
CA LEU A 148 22.28 -1.03 2.67
C LEU A 148 23.36 -1.94 3.26
N PHE A 149 23.06 -3.23 3.44
CA PHE A 149 24.06 -4.27 3.67
C PHE A 149 24.39 -4.96 2.35
N SER A 150 24.91 -4.21 1.38
CA SER A 150 25.81 -4.83 0.41
C SER A 150 26.97 -5.38 1.23
N SER A 151 26.90 -6.67 1.57
CA SER A 151 27.97 -7.32 2.30
C SER A 151 29.19 -7.23 1.40
N LYS A 152 30.12 -6.34 1.76
CA LYS A 152 31.52 -6.50 1.37
C LYS A 152 32.01 -7.78 2.05
N VAL A 153 31.58 -8.93 1.55
CA VAL A 153 32.31 -10.18 1.72
C VAL A 153 33.30 -10.16 0.58
N VAL A 154 34.47 -9.61 0.91
CA VAL A 154 35.74 -9.87 0.21
C VAL A 154 36.09 -11.33 0.45
#